data_AF-A0A2D6P6D5-F1
#
_entry.id   AF-A0A2D6P6D5-F1
#
_cell.length_a   1.000
_cell.length_b   1.000
_cell.length_c   1.000
_cell.angle_alpha   90.00
_cell.angle_beta   90.00
_cell.angle_gamma   90.00
#
_symmetry.space_group_name_H-M   'P 1'
#
loop_
_entity.id
_entity.type
_entity.pdbx_description
1 polymer ?
#
loop_
_entity_poly.entity_id
_entity_poly.type
_entity_poly.pdbx_seq_one_letter_code
_entity_poly.pdbx_strand_id
1 'polypeptide(L)'
;MVQEKISNGLDWYIKWFASIVLIFGAVTTAMNLYPYNMYFQFVGITGWLIVGILWNDWSLIVVNIVGSTIMLIGILHYHFFTDWYLNIYEVYIEA
;
A
#
# COMPACT_ATOMS: atom_id res chain seq x y z
N MET A 1 22.91 1.04 -32.11
CA MET A 1 21.70 1.75 -31.66
C MET A 1 21.24 1.09 -30.37
N VAL A 2 21.66 1.63 -29.23
CA VAL A 2 21.05 1.27 -27.93
C VAL A 2 19.63 1.80 -28.01
N GLN A 3 18.64 0.94 -27.83
CA GLN A 3 17.24 1.37 -27.73
C GLN A 3 17.18 2.49 -26.70
N GLU A 4 16.87 3.71 -27.13
CA GLU A 4 16.53 4.80 -26.23
C GLU A 4 15.28 4.32 -25.51
N LYS A 5 15.45 3.89 -24.25
CA LYS A 5 14.39 3.32 -23.44
C LYS A 5 13.35 4.43 -23.33
N ILE A 6 12.23 4.23 -24.02
CA ILE A 6 11.09 5.14 -24.04
C ILE A 6 10.55 5.22 -22.59
N SER A 7 11.14 6.07 -21.75
CA SER A 7 10.53 6.50 -20.50
C SER A 7 9.63 7.68 -20.85
N ASN A 8 8.46 7.38 -21.41
CA ASN A 8 7.47 8.38 -21.79
C ASN A 8 6.84 9.05 -20.55
N GLY A 9 7.60 9.72 -19.68
CA GLY A 9 7.14 10.46 -18.50
C GLY A 9 6.31 9.68 -17.46
N LEU A 10 5.89 8.46 -17.75
CA LEU A 10 4.91 7.70 -16.99
C LEU A 10 5.46 7.32 -15.63
N ASP A 11 6.72 6.87 -15.59
CA ASP A 11 7.43 6.59 -14.34
C ASP A 11 7.55 7.85 -13.46
N TRP A 12 7.68 9.03 -14.07
CA TRP A 12 7.70 10.29 -13.35
C TRP A 12 6.36 10.60 -12.70
N TYR A 13 5.24 10.41 -13.40
CA TYR A 13 3.91 10.63 -12.80
C TYR A 13 3.59 9.58 -11.73
N ILE A 14 3.89 8.31 -11.99
CA ILE A 14 3.58 7.21 -11.06
C ILE A 14 4.37 7.37 -9.76
N LYS A 15 5.68 7.66 -9.81
CA LYS A 15 6.49 7.79 -8.58
C LYS A 15 6.00 8.93 -7.69
N TRP A 16 5.59 10.05 -8.28
CA TRP A 16 5.08 11.20 -7.53
C TRP A 16 3.71 10.91 -6.94
N PHE A 17 2.80 10.35 -7.73
CA PHE A 17 1.50 9.91 -7.23
C PHE A 17 1.66 8.91 -6.07
N ALA A 18 2.48 7.87 -6.25
CA ALA A 18 2.77 6.87 -5.23
C ALA A 18 3.35 7.50 -3.95
N SER A 19 4.27 8.46 -4.09
CA SER A 19 4.87 9.17 -2.96
C SER A 19 3.85 10.01 -2.19
N ILE A 20 2.97 10.73 -2.89
CA ILE A 20 1.90 11.53 -2.25
C ILE A 20 0.96 10.60 -1.47
N VAL A 21 0.55 9.48 -2.07
CA VAL A 21 -0.30 8.49 -1.41
C VAL A 21 0.38 7.88 -0.18
N LEU A 22 1.68 7.58 -0.25
CA LEU A 22 2.45 7.11 0.92
C LEU A 22 2.51 8.16 2.04
N ILE A 23 2.64 9.44 1.71
CA ILE A 23 2.60 10.52 2.70
C ILE A 23 1.23 10.54 3.40
N PHE A 24 0.12 10.43 2.66
CA PHE A 24 -1.21 10.27 3.26
C PHE A 24 -1.32 9.01 4.12
N GLY A 25 -0.73 7.89 3.69
CA GLY A 25 -0.62 6.66 4.48
C GLY A 25 0.15 6.85 5.79
N ALA A 26 1.24 7.62 5.77
CA ALA A 26 2.01 7.96 6.96
C ALA A 26 1.24 8.88 7.91
N VAL A 27 0.53 9.89 7.38
CA VAL A 27 -0.32 10.79 8.18
C VAL A 27 -1.45 10.01 8.86
N THR A 28 -2.16 9.18 8.11
CA THR A 28 -3.24 8.34 8.67
C THR A 28 -2.72 7.34 9.70
N THR A 29 -1.49 6.84 9.53
CA THR A 29 -0.80 6.02 10.55
C THR A 29 -0.52 6.83 11.82
N ALA A 30 0.01 8.05 11.69
CA ALA A 30 0.27 8.93 12.83
C ALA A 30 -1.01 9.32 13.58
N MET A 31 -2.14 9.39 12.88
CA MET A 31 -3.45 9.66 13.46
C MET A 31 -4.17 8.41 13.99
N ASN A 32 -3.56 7.22 13.91
CA ASN A 32 -4.18 5.93 14.27
C ASN A 32 -5.53 5.67 13.56
N LEU A 33 -5.67 6.11 12.31
CA LEU A 33 -6.86 5.90 11.50
C LEU A 33 -6.79 4.55 10.79
N TYR A 34 -7.30 3.52 11.47
CA TYR A 34 -7.47 2.17 10.92
C TYR A 34 -8.87 2.02 10.31
N PRO A 35 -9.03 1.33 9.16
CA PRO A 35 -8.01 0.67 8.34
C PRO A 35 -7.43 1.57 7.22
N TYR A 36 -7.81 2.85 7.17
CA TYR A 36 -7.44 3.77 6.08
C TYR A 36 -5.92 3.83 5.85
N ASN A 37 -5.13 3.79 6.92
CA ASN A 37 -3.67 3.76 6.83
C ASN A 37 -3.13 2.58 5.99
N MET A 38 -3.67 1.38 6.16
CA MET A 38 -3.26 0.18 5.43
C MET A 38 -3.62 0.29 3.95
N TYR A 39 -4.79 0.84 3.64
CA TYR A 39 -5.22 1.06 2.25
C TYR A 39 -4.32 2.07 1.53
N PHE A 40 -4.05 3.22 2.13
CA PHE A 40 -3.16 4.21 1.52
C PHE A 40 -1.73 3.69 1.38
N GLN A 41 -1.19 3.01 2.40
CA GLN A 41 0.14 2.40 2.30
C GLN A 41 0.19 1.32 1.21
N PHE A 42 -0.83 0.47 1.10
CA PHE A 42 -0.89 -0.56 0.05
C PHE A 42 -0.86 0.03 -1.36
N VAL A 43 -1.68 1.07 -1.62
CA VAL A 43 -1.72 1.75 -2.93
C VAL A 43 -0.39 2.43 -3.23
N GLY A 44 0.19 3.13 -2.24
CA GLY A 44 1.46 3.82 -2.38
C GLY A 44 2.64 2.86 -2.66
N ILE A 45 2.74 1.76 -1.93
CA ILE A 45 3.78 0.73 -2.13
C ILE A 45 3.60 0.04 -3.49
N THR A 46 2.36 -0.26 -3.89
CA THR A 46 2.08 -0.86 -5.21
C THR A 46 2.46 0.09 -6.35
N GLY A 47 2.25 1.40 -6.19
CA GLY A 47 2.71 2.41 -7.14
C GLY A 47 4.25 2.41 -7.29
N TRP A 48 4.97 2.31 -6.19
CA TRP A 48 6.45 2.20 -6.21
C TRP A 48 6.95 0.86 -6.75
N LEU A 49 6.19 -0.23 -6.56
CA LEU A 49 6.47 -1.51 -7.20
C LEU A 49 6.42 -1.40 -8.72
N ILE A 50 5.40 -0.74 -9.27
CA ILE A 50 5.28 -0.49 -10.71
C ILE A 50 6.50 0.30 -11.22
N VAL A 51 6.93 1.34 -10.47
CA VAL A 51 8.15 2.11 -10.80
C VAL A 51 9.39 1.23 -10.77
N GLY A 52 9.54 0.35 -9.77
CA GLY A 52 10.64 -0.61 -9.72
C GLY A 52 10.70 -1.54 -10.93
N ILE A 53 9.54 -2.04 -11.37
CA ILE A 53 9.44 -2.84 -12.60
C ILE A 53 9.82 -2.01 -13.82
N LEU A 54 9.32 -0.78 -13.94
CA LEU A 54 9.66 0.13 -15.04
C LEU A 54 11.15 0.45 -15.10
N TRP A 55 11.80 0.60 -13.95
CA TRP A 55 13.23 0.87 -13.86
C TRP A 55 14.10 -0.39 -13.98
N ASN A 56 13.51 -1.59 -13.91
CA ASN A 56 14.21 -2.87 -13.79
C ASN A 56 15.18 -2.91 -12.59
N ASP A 57 14.79 -2.28 -11.47
CA ASP A 57 15.57 -2.27 -10.22
C ASP A 57 15.08 -3.38 -9.28
N TRP A 58 15.88 -4.43 -9.13
CA TRP A 58 15.56 -5.59 -8.30
C TRP A 58 15.39 -5.26 -6.82
N SER A 59 16.17 -4.32 -6.29
CA SER A 59 16.08 -3.93 -4.88
C SER A 59 14.74 -3.25 -4.62
N LEU A 60 14.37 -2.31 -5.50
CA LEU A 60 13.10 -1.58 -5.41
C LEU A 60 11.90 -2.52 -5.60
N ILE A 61 11.99 -3.50 -6.50
CA ILE A 61 10.93 -4.50 -6.72
C ILE A 61 10.73 -5.35 -5.46
N VAL A 62 11.79 -5.96 -4.93
CA VAL A 62 11.69 -6.92 -3.81
C VAL A 62 11.09 -6.26 -2.57
N VAL A 63 11.58 -5.07 -2.20
CA VAL A 63 11.10 -4.36 -1.01
C VAL A 63 9.62 -4.00 -1.14
N ASN A 64 9.18 -3.53 -2.31
CA ASN A 64 7.79 -3.15 -2.50
C ASN A 64 6.84 -4.35 -2.68
N ILE A 65 7.28 -5.49 -3.24
CA ILE A 65 6.49 -6.74 -3.24
C ILE A 65 6.25 -7.22 -1.82
N VAL A 66 7.31 -7.28 -1.00
CA VAL A 66 7.19 -7.71 0.40
C VAL A 66 6.31 -6.74 1.18
N GLY A 67 6.55 -5.43 1.03
CA GLY A 67 5.75 -4.39 1.69
C GLY A 67 4.27 -4.43 1.31
N SER A 68 3.94 -4.61 0.03
CA SER A 68 2.55 -4.70 -0.43
C SER A 68 1.88 -5.96 0.09
N THR A 69 2.59 -7.09 0.14
CA THR A 69 2.09 -8.35 0.73
C THR A 69 1.78 -8.18 2.22
N ILE A 70 2.67 -7.53 2.98
CA ILE A 70 2.45 -7.25 4.41
C ILE A 70 1.19 -6.39 4.61
N MET A 71 1.02 -5.33 3.82
CA MET A 71 -0.16 -4.47 3.91
C MET A 71 -1.44 -5.22 3.53
N LEU A 72 -1.40 -6.08 2.52
CA LEU A 72 -2.53 -6.93 2.13
C LEU A 72 -2.94 -7.88 3.26
N ILE A 73 -1.97 -8.52 3.92
CA ILE A 73 -2.23 -9.37 5.09
C ILE A 73 -2.87 -8.55 6.23
N GLY A 74 -2.39 -7.33 6.46
CA GLY A 74 -2.98 -6.41 7.45
C GLY A 74 -4.45 -6.10 7.17
N ILE A 75 -4.79 -5.81 5.91
CA ILE A 75 -6.18 -5.54 5.47
C ILE A 75 -7.06 -6.78 5.67
N LEU A 76 -6.58 -7.96 5.27
CA LEU A 76 -7.31 -9.21 5.45
C LEU A 76 -7.56 -9.51 6.94
N HIS A 77 -6.53 -9.33 7.78
CA HIS A 77 -6.66 -9.53 9.22
C HIS A 77 -7.69 -8.57 9.84
N TYR A 78 -7.69 -7.29 9.42
CA TYR A 78 -8.64 -6.31 9.91
C TYR A 78 -10.10 -6.70 9.59
N HIS A 79 -10.41 -7.08 8.34
CA HIS A 79 -11.78 -7.43 7.96
C HIS A 79 -12.25 -8.81 8.43
N PHE A 80 -11.38 -9.84 8.41
CA PHE A 80 -11.80 -11.20 8.77
C PHE A 80 -11.75 -11.48 10.27
N PHE A 81 -10.79 -10.91 10.99
CA PHE A 81 -10.61 -11.18 12.42
C PHE A 81 -11.13 -10.03 13.27
N THR A 82 -10.66 -8.80 13.05
CA THR A 82 -10.93 -7.69 13.98
C THR A 82 -12.36 -7.18 13.89
N ASP A 83 -12.84 -6.80 12.69
CA ASP A 83 -14.20 -6.26 12.51
C ASP A 83 -15.28 -7.29 12.88
N TRP A 84 -15.08 -8.56 12.47
CA TRP A 84 -16.02 -9.64 12.75
C TRP A 84 -16.09 -9.99 14.24
N TYR A 85 -14.94 -10.01 14.93
CA TYR A 85 -14.88 -10.16 16.39
C TYR A 85 -15.68 -9.02 17.03
N LEU A 86 -15.34 -7.75 16.80
CA LEU A 86 -16.00 -6.61 17.43
C LEU A 86 -17.53 -6.62 17.25
N ASN A 87 -18.01 -6.95 16.05
CA ASN A 87 -19.46 -7.06 15.80
C ASN A 87 -20.14 -8.12 16.68
N ILE A 88 -19.48 -9.25 16.93
CA ILE A 88 -19.97 -10.28 17.86
C ILE A 88 -19.94 -9.78 19.31
N TYR A 89 -18.90 -9.06 19.74
CA TYR A 89 -18.88 -8.55 21.13
C TYR A 89 -20.04 -7.59 21.40
N GLU A 90 -20.31 -6.66 20.47
CA GLU A 90 -21.45 -5.75 20.60
C GLU A 90 -22.79 -6.51 20.62
N VAL A 91 -22.98 -7.49 19.72
CA VAL A 91 -24.26 -8.22 19.62
C VAL A 91 -24.52 -9.13 20.82
N TYR A 92 -23.50 -9.73 21.44
CA TYR A 92 -23.68 -10.75 22.48
C TYR A 92 -23.44 -10.27 23.91
N ILE A 93 -22.68 -9.18 24.11
CA ILE A 93 -22.33 -8.70 25.46
C ILE A 93 -23.08 -7.41 25.81
N GLU A 94 -23.46 -6.59 24.82
CA GLU A 94 -24.19 -5.34 25.04
C GLU A 94 -25.71 -5.44 24.74
N ALA A 95 -26.23 -6.62 24.37
CA ALA A 95 -27.66 -6.91 24.22
C ALA A 95 -28.26 -7.59 25.47
#